data_AF-A0A820RAZ7-F1
#
_entry.id   AF-A0A820RAZ7-F1
#
_cell.length_a   1.000
_cell.length_b   1.000
_cell.length_c   1.000
_cell.angle_alpha   90.00
_cell.angle_beta   90.00
_cell.angle_gamma   90.00
#
_symmetry.space_group_name_H-M   'P 1'
#
loop_
_entity.id
_entity.type
_entity.pdbx_description
1 polymer ?
#
loop_
_entity_poly.entity_id
_entity_poly.type
_entity_poly.pdbx_seq_one_letter_code
_entity_poly.pdbx_strand_id
1 'polypeptide(L)' 'MSIMTTDADYQYSPSRWSRRFETGDKVIAAFVQATTKATESARTALPCLLNWGADTEASSLPNHAIDI' A
#
# COMPACT_ATOMS: atom_id res chain seq x y z
N MET A 1 18.33 35.80 12.95
CA MET A 1 18.21 34.50 12.25
C MET A 1 16.76 34.07 12.36
N SER A 2 16.03 34.03 11.24
CA SER A 2 14.66 33.51 11.21
C SER A 2 14.75 31.99 11.36
N ILE A 3 14.18 31.43 12.43
CA ILE A 3 14.01 29.99 12.56
C ILE A 3 13.00 29.61 11.47
N MET A 4 13.48 29.04 10.36
CA MET A 4 12.58 28.39 9.41
C MET A 4 11.94 27.23 10.17
N THR A 5 10.73 27.45 10.67
CA THR A 5 9.88 26.40 11.22
C THR A 5 9.75 25.34 10.15
N THR A 6 10.47 24.25 10.35
CA THR A 6 10.58 23.21 9.35
C THR A 6 9.25 22.47 9.34
N ASP A 7 8.56 22.47 8.20
CA ASP A 7 7.30 21.74 8.04
C ASP A 7 7.60 20.24 8.23
N ALA A 8 7.29 19.72 9.44
CA ALA A 8 7.51 18.33 9.79
C ALA A 8 6.70 17.40 8.87
N ASP A 9 5.49 17.80 8.48
CA ASP A 9 4.65 17.01 7.57
C ASP A 9 5.28 16.93 6.17
N TYR A 10 6.02 17.95 5.75
CA TYR A 10 6.81 17.88 4.53
C TYR A 10 7.99 16.92 4.66
N GLN A 11 8.64 16.88 5.82
CA GLN A 11 9.80 16.02 6.06
C GLN A 11 9.45 14.53 6.22
N TYR A 12 8.29 14.22 6.76
CA TYR A 12 7.87 12.83 6.99
C TYR A 12 6.99 12.28 5.87
N SER A 13 6.77 13.02 4.79
CA SER A 13 5.95 12.60 3.66
C SER A 13 6.77 12.57 2.36
N PRO A 14 7.49 11.45 2.08
CA PRO A 14 8.37 11.33 0.90
C PRO A 14 7.68 11.59 -0.45
N SER A 15 6.36 11.42 -0.52
CA SER A 15 5.57 11.75 -1.71
C SER A 15 5.69 13.23 -2.09
N ARG A 16 5.85 14.14 -1.11
CA ARG A 16 6.01 15.58 -1.32
C ARG A 16 7.40 15.96 -1.85
N TRP A 17 8.36 15.04 -1.84
CA TRP A 17 9.70 15.24 -2.42
C TRP A 17 9.80 14.78 -3.87
N SER A 18 8.79 14.06 -4.36
CA SER A 18 8.76 13.56 -5.73
C SER A 18 8.66 14.70 -6.74
N ARG A 19 9.50 14.65 -7.77
CA ARG A 19 9.43 15.58 -8.93
C ARG A 19 8.63 15.01 -10.10
N ARG A 20 8.09 13.80 -9.94
CA ARG A 20 7.39 13.07 -11.02
C ARG A 20 5.97 13.58 -11.28
N PHE A 21 5.36 14.21 -10.28
CA PHE A 21 4.00 14.72 -10.33
C PHE A 21 3.94 16.06 -9.58
N GLU A 22 2.93 16.87 -9.90
CA GLU A 22 2.74 18.20 -9.33
C GLU A 22 2.35 18.17 -7.84
N THR A 23 1.71 17.10 -7.39
CA THR A 23 1.22 16.95 -6.01
C THR A 23 1.60 15.59 -5.44
N GLY A 24 1.81 15.53 -4.12
CA GLY A 24 2.12 14.28 -3.40
C GLY A 24 1.02 13.22 -3.57
N ASP A 25 -0.25 13.63 -3.59
CA ASP A 25 -1.39 12.72 -3.74
C ASP A 25 -1.37 11.97 -5.08
N LYS A 26 -0.99 12.65 -6.17
CA LYS A 26 -0.84 12.02 -7.49
C LYS A 26 0.26 10.95 -7.48
N VAL A 27 1.33 11.17 -6.71
CA VAL A 27 2.42 10.18 -6.56
C VAL A 27 1.92 8.92 -5.85
N ILE A 28 1.14 9.10 -4.78
CA ILE A 28 0.57 8.00 -4.00
C ILE A 28 -0.41 7.21 -4.87
N ALA A 29 -1.34 7.89 -5.56
CA ALA A 29 -2.32 7.26 -6.42
C ALA A 29 -1.65 6.44 -7.55
N ALA A 30 -0.64 7.01 -8.21
CA ALA A 30 0.10 6.32 -9.26
C ALA A 30 0.86 5.10 -8.73
N PHE A 31 1.44 5.21 -7.53
CA PHE A 31 2.12 4.08 -6.88
C PHE A 31 1.14 2.94 -6.59
N VAL A 32 0.01 3.24 -5.93
CA VAL A 32 -1.02 2.25 -5.62
C VAL A 32 -1.51 1.55 -6.90
N GLN A 33 -1.82 2.31 -7.94
CA GLN A 33 -2.25 1.75 -9.22
C GLN A 33 -1.20 0.82 -9.83
N ALA A 34 0.08 1.23 -9.83
CA ALA A 34 1.16 0.43 -10.39
C ALA A 34 1.37 -0.87 -9.60
N THR A 35 1.36 -0.81 -8.26
CA THR A 35 1.54 -1.99 -7.41
C THR A 35 0.36 -2.94 -7.51
N THR A 36 -0.87 -2.44 -7.59
CA THR A 36 -2.06 -3.27 -7.79
C THR A 36 -1.99 -4.01 -9.11
N LYS A 37 -1.73 -3.30 -10.22
CA LYS A 37 -1.60 -3.92 -11.54
C LYS A 37 -0.46 -4.94 -11.59
N ALA A 38 0.68 -4.64 -10.99
CA ALA A 38 1.81 -5.56 -10.92
C ALA A 38 1.46 -6.82 -10.11
N THR A 39 0.76 -6.65 -8.99
CA THR A 39 0.29 -7.76 -8.14
C THR A 39 -0.70 -8.65 -8.88
N GLU A 40 -1.70 -8.06 -9.53
CA GLU A 40 -2.68 -8.78 -10.36
C GLU A 40 -1.97 -9.54 -11.50
N SER A 41 -1.04 -8.88 -12.18
CA SER A 41 -0.23 -9.51 -13.24
C SER A 41 0.60 -10.68 -12.70
N ALA A 42 1.18 -10.55 -11.50
CA ALA A 42 1.95 -11.62 -10.87
C ALA A 42 1.07 -12.80 -10.48
N ARG A 43 -0.15 -12.56 -9.97
CA ARG A 43 -1.14 -13.61 -9.66
C ARG A 43 -1.52 -14.41 -10.90
N THR A 44 -1.69 -13.75 -12.05
CA THR A 44 -1.96 -14.44 -13.32
C THR A 44 -0.77 -15.28 -13.79
N ALA A 45 0.46 -14.81 -13.58
CA ALA A 45 1.67 -15.52 -14.01
C ALA A 45 2.06 -16.70 -13.09
N LEU A 46 1.79 -16.60 -11.79
CA LEU A 46 2.18 -17.58 -10.77
C LEU A 46 1.02 -17.90 -9.82
N PRO A 47 -0.12 -18.41 -10.32
CA PRO A 47 -1.33 -18.58 -9.53
C PRO A 47 -1.13 -19.53 -8.34
N CYS A 48 -0.39 -20.63 -8.52
CA CYS A 48 -0.21 -21.64 -7.46
C CYS A 48 0.65 -21.19 -6.26
N LEU A 49 1.52 -20.19 -6.44
CA LEU A 49 2.39 -19.68 -5.36
C LEU A 49 1.76 -18.50 -4.61
N LEU A 50 0.89 -17.75 -5.28
CA LEU A 50 0.28 -16.53 -4.73
C LEU A 50 -1.18 -16.72 -4.27
N ASN A 51 -1.81 -17.86 -4.61
CA ASN A 51 -3.15 -18.23 -4.15
C ASN A 51 -3.13 -19.26 -3.00
N TRP A 52 -1.95 -19.67 -2.54
CA TRP A 52 -1.79 -20.53 -1.38
C TRP A 52 -2.25 -19.78 -0.12
N GLY A 53 -3.46 -20.06 0.37
CA GLY A 53 -4.08 -19.36 1.50
C GLY A 53 -5.47 -18.78 1.18
N ALA A 54 -5.68 -18.24 -0.01
CA ALA A 54 -6.97 -17.63 -0.38
C ALA A 54 -8.09 -18.67 -0.49
N ASP A 55 -7.74 -19.89 -0.91
CA ASP A 55 -8.67 -21.01 -1.09
C ASP A 55 -8.82 -21.85 0.18
N THR A 56 -7.90 -21.71 1.14
CA THR A 56 -7.87 -22.48 2.40
C THR A 56 -8.41 -21.71 3.61
N GLU A 57 -8.44 -20.37 3.56
CA GLU A 57 -8.96 -19.55 4.67
C GLU A 57 -10.46 -19.26 4.61
N ALA A 58 -11.14 -19.59 3.50
CA ALA A 58 -12.61 -19.60 3.48
C ALA A 58 -13.22 -20.74 4.34
N SER A 59 -12.40 -21.64 4.91
CA SER A 59 -12.89 -22.83 5.61
C SER A 59 -12.36 -23.07 7.04
N SER A 60 -11.53 -22.19 7.64
CA SER A 60 -11.03 -22.48 8.99
C SER A 60 -10.51 -21.31 9.85
N LEU A 61 -11.13 -20.13 9.80
CA LEU A 61 -11.07 -19.26 10.98
C LEU A 61 -12.16 -19.73 11.96
N PRO A 62 -11.83 -20.41 13.08
CA PRO A 62 -12.82 -20.60 14.12
C PRO A 62 -13.25 -19.22 14.61
N ASN A 63 -14.56 -18.97 14.57
CA ASN A 63 -15.20 -17.89 15.31
C ASN A 63 -14.93 -18.09 16.81
N HIS A 64 -13.74 -17.71 17.28
CA HIS A 64 -13.58 -17.30 18.66
C HIS A 64 -14.14 -15.89 18.74
N ALA A 65 -15.47 -15.83 18.89
CA ALA A 65 -16.12 -14.69 19.48
C ALA A 65 -15.36 -14.33 20.76
N ILE A 66 -14.76 -13.15 20.76
CA ILE A 66 -14.31 -12.52 21.99
C ILE A 66 -15.61 -12.10 22.68
N ASP A 67 -16.08 -12.94 23.60
CA ASP A 67 -17.02 -12.50 24.64
C ASP A 67 -16.27 -11.49 25.52
N ILE A 68 -16.74 -10.24 25.53
CA ILE A 68 -16.42 -9.23 26.55
C ILE A 68 -17.65 -9.10 27.44
#